data_AF-S7J637-F1
#
_entry.id   AF-S7J637-F1
#
_cell.length_a   1.000
_cell.length_b   1.000
_cell.length_c   1.000
_cell.angle_alpha   90.00
_cell.angle_beta   90.00
_cell.angle_gamma   90.00
#
_symmetry.space_group_name_H-M   'P 1'
#
loop_
_entity.id
_entity.type
_entity.pdbx_description
1 polymer ?
#
loop_
_entity_poly.entity_id
_entity_poly.type
_entity_poly.pdbx_seq_one_letter_code
_entity_poly.pdbx_strand_id
1 'polypeptide(L)' 'MFVYQPMGEPMSNSIWVAIGLVLIAEGLGPLIAPNGWRQMVAQLSEQPDNQLRRIGGCLVVAGAVIAYCFIR' A
#
# COMPACT_ATOMS: atom_id res chain seq x y z
N MET A 1 -1.58 35.16 26.76
CA MET A 1 -1.55 33.69 26.96
C MET A 1 -1.18 33.08 25.62
N PHE A 2 0.13 32.93 25.37
CA PHE A 2 0.63 32.34 24.13
C PHE A 2 0.38 30.83 24.20
N VAL A 3 -0.53 30.36 23.37
CA VAL A 3 -0.73 28.93 23.13
C VAL A 3 0.57 28.39 22.56
N TYR A 4 1.16 27.41 23.25
CA TYR A 4 2.29 26.65 22.73
C TYR A 4 1.75 25.83 21.56
N GLN A 5 1.92 26.30 20.33
CA GLN A 5 1.72 25.50 19.14
C GLN A 5 2.89 24.49 19.10
N PRO A 6 2.70 23.18 19.28
CA PRO A 6 3.81 22.24 19.25
C PRO A 6 4.43 22.28 17.85
N MET A 7 5.72 22.61 17.80
CA MET A 7 6.51 22.57 16.58
C MET A 7 6.81 21.11 16.23
N GLY A 8 6.10 20.60 15.22
CA GLY A 8 6.40 19.35 14.53
C GLY A 8 5.91 18.10 15.25
N GLU A 9 4.85 17.48 14.72
CA GLU A 9 4.68 16.03 14.87
C GLU A 9 6.02 15.40 14.45
N PRO A 10 6.69 14.60 15.30
CA PRO A 10 7.92 13.96 14.90
C PRO A 10 7.58 13.10 13.68
N MET A 11 8.29 13.30 12.57
CA MET A 11 8.09 12.57 11.30
C MET A 11 8.01 11.04 11.52
N SER A 12 8.60 10.56 12.62
CA SER A 12 8.42 9.23 13.21
C SER A 12 6.95 8.78 13.32
N ASN A 13 6.03 9.59 13.87
CA ASN A 13 4.64 9.21 14.08
C ASN A 13 3.93 8.91 12.75
N SER A 14 4.11 9.75 11.73
CA SER A 14 3.49 9.56 10.42
C SER A 14 4.01 8.32 9.71
N ILE A 15 5.30 8.00 9.85
CA ILE A 15 5.90 6.77 9.32
C ILE A 15 5.33 5.53 10.02
N TRP A 16 5.24 5.54 11.35
CA TRP A 16 4.64 4.43 12.09
C TRP A 16 3.16 4.23 11.75
N VAL A 17 2.42 5.31 11.53
CA VAL A 17 1.01 5.27 11.08
C VAL A 17 0.91 4.73 9.66
N ALA A 18 1.76 5.18 8.73
CA ALA A 18 1.78 4.68 7.35
C ALA A 18 2.10 3.18 7.30
N ILE A 19 3.10 2.73 8.06
CA ILE A 19 3.44 1.31 8.21
C ILE A 19 2.25 0.54 8.81
N GLY A 20 1.60 1.07 9.85
CA GLY A 20 0.42 0.46 10.44
C GLY A 20 -0.74 0.29 9.44
N LEU A 21 -1.01 1.30 8.62
CA LEU A 21 -2.03 1.23 7.57
C LEU A 21 -1.69 0.22 6.47
N VAL A 22 -0.42 0.14 6.05
CA VAL A 22 0.04 -0.88 5.09
C VAL A 22 -0.13 -2.28 5.66
N LEU A 23 0.22 -2.49 6.93
CA LEU A 23 0.04 -3.79 7.60
C LEU A 23 -1.43 -4.18 7.75
N ILE A 24 -2.30 -3.23 8.09
CA ILE A 24 -3.75 -3.47 8.13
C ILE A 24 -4.26 -3.83 6.73
N ALA A 25 -3.87 -3.09 5.69
CA ALA A 25 -4.28 -3.36 4.32
C ALA A 25 -3.81 -4.76 3.83
N GLU A 26 -2.54 -5.10 4.06
CA GLU A 26 -1.98 -6.43 3.72
C GLU A 26 -2.63 -7.56 4.54
N GLY A 27 -2.93 -7.32 5.82
CA GLY A 27 -3.55 -8.30 6.71
C GLY A 27 -5.06 -8.48 6.49
N LEU A 28 -5.76 -7.49 5.92
CA LEU A 28 -7.21 -7.54 5.69
C LEU A 28 -7.59 -8.64 4.69
N GLY A 29 -6.82 -8.84 3.63
CA GLY A 29 -7.04 -9.89 2.63
C GLY A 29 -7.16 -11.30 3.24
N PRO A 30 -6.12 -11.80 3.93
CA PRO A 30 -6.15 -13.10 4.57
C PRO A 30 -7.12 -13.17 5.77
N LEU A 31 -7.40 -12.06 6.45
CA LEU A 31 -8.31 -12.03 7.61
C LEU A 31 -9.79 -12.13 7.22
N ILE A 32 -10.21 -11.43 6.15
CA ILE A 32 -11.63 -11.41 5.71
C ILE A 32 -11.98 -12.69 4.94
N ALA A 33 -11.12 -13.12 4.03
CA ALA A 33 -11.42 -14.24 3.12
C ALA A 33 -10.18 -15.11 2.86
N PRO A 34 -9.75 -15.93 3.84
CA PRO A 34 -8.51 -16.71 3.72
C PRO A 34 -8.50 -17.65 2.52
N ASN A 35 -9.64 -18.26 2.18
CA ASN A 35 -9.76 -19.18 1.05
C ASN A 35 -9.75 -18.45 -0.30
N GLY A 36 -10.48 -17.32 -0.39
CA GLY A 36 -10.50 -16.50 -1.61
C GLY A 36 -9.15 -15.83 -1.88
N TRP A 37 -8.50 -15.33 -0.84
CA TRP A 37 -7.15 -14.77 -0.92
C TRP A 37 -6.13 -15.82 -1.40
N ARG A 38 -6.15 -17.03 -0.82
CA ARG A 38 -5.28 -18.13 -1.26
C ARG A 38 -5.49 -18.50 -2.72
N GLN A 39 -6.74 -18.60 -3.16
CA GLN A 39 -7.04 -18.90 -4.57
C GLN A 39 -6.57 -17.79 -5.50
N MET A 40 -6.76 -16.51 -5.11
CA MET A 40 -6.31 -15.37 -5.90
C MET A 40 -4.77 -15.37 -6.05
N VAL A 41 -4.04 -15.57 -4.94
CA VAL A 41 -2.58 -15.65 -4.96
C VAL A 41 -2.10 -16.86 -5.78
N ALA A 42 -2.77 -18.01 -5.67
CA ALA A 42 -2.44 -19.19 -6.48
C ALA A 42 -2.64 -18.91 -7.99
N GLN A 43 -3.76 -18.32 -8.38
CA GLN A 43 -4.03 -17.95 -9.77
C GLN A 43 -3.00 -16.94 -10.30
N LEU A 44 -2.60 -15.98 -9.48
CA LEU A 44 -1.51 -15.03 -9.78
C LEU A 44 -0.16 -15.73 -9.95
N SER A 45 0.14 -16.72 -9.11
CA SER A 45 1.39 -17.51 -9.21
C SER A 45 1.43 -18.43 -10.42
N GLU A 46 0.27 -18.84 -10.95
CA GLU A 46 0.18 -19.67 -12.15
C GLU A 46 0.28 -18.84 -13.45
N GLN A 47 0.20 -17.49 -13.36
CA GLN A 47 0.37 -16.64 -14.53
C GLN A 47 1.82 -16.65 -15.03
N PRO A 48 2.04 -16.63 -16.36
CA PRO A 48 3.38 -16.54 -16.92
C PRO A 48 4.07 -15.24 -16.48
N ASP A 49 5.37 -15.30 -16.21
CA ASP A 49 6.19 -14.18 -15.72
C ASP A 49 5.99 -12.88 -16.50
N ASN A 50 5.79 -12.97 -17.81
CA ASN A 50 5.60 -11.81 -18.66
C ASN A 50 4.28 -11.07 -18.34
N GLN A 51 3.24 -11.79 -17.97
CA GLN A 51 1.95 -11.22 -17.60
C GLN A 51 2.00 -10.64 -16.19
N LEU A 52 2.67 -11.34 -15.25
CA LEU A 52 2.89 -10.83 -13.90
C LEU A 52 3.70 -9.52 -13.91
N ARG A 53 4.74 -9.44 -14.75
CA ARG A 53 5.52 -8.21 -14.96
C ARG A 53 4.72 -7.07 -15.58
N ARG A 54 3.78 -7.37 -16.49
CA ARG A 54 2.89 -6.35 -17.07
C ARG A 54 1.92 -5.81 -16.04
N ILE A 55 1.31 -6.68 -15.23
CA ILE A 55 0.41 -6.27 -14.15
C ILE A 55 1.17 -5.41 -13.13
N GLY A 56 2.33 -5.86 -12.67
CA GLY A 56 3.20 -5.10 -11.77
C GLY A 56 3.64 -3.76 -12.39
N GLY A 57 4.03 -3.76 -13.67
CA GLY A 57 4.39 -2.54 -14.39
C GLY A 57 3.25 -1.54 -14.47
N CYS A 58 2.03 -1.99 -14.81
CA CYS A 58 0.85 -1.13 -14.82
C CYS A 58 0.55 -0.54 -13.44
N LEU A 59 0.67 -1.33 -12.36
CA LEU A 59 0.49 -0.84 -10.98
C LEU A 59 1.52 0.22 -10.61
N VAL A 60 2.81 0.00 -10.94
CA VAL A 60 3.88 0.99 -10.68
C VAL A 60 3.61 2.28 -11.45
N VAL A 61 3.24 2.20 -12.73
CA VAL A 61 2.95 3.39 -13.56
C VAL A 61 1.74 4.13 -13.01
N ALA A 62 0.64 3.44 -12.72
CA ALA A 62 -0.56 4.06 -12.14
C ALA A 62 -0.25 4.74 -10.80
N GLY A 63 0.48 4.06 -9.91
CA GLY A 63 0.91 4.61 -8.62
C GLY A 63 1.80 5.84 -8.79
N ALA A 64 2.76 5.80 -9.71
CA ALA A 64 3.64 6.94 -10.01
C ALA A 64 2.87 8.14 -10.55
N VAL A 65 1.87 7.92 -11.43
CA VAL A 65 1.01 8.99 -11.96
C VAL A 65 0.17 9.62 -10.86
N ILE A 66 -0.44 8.82 -9.99
CA ILE A 66 -1.22 9.32 -8.85
C ILE A 66 -0.31 10.11 -7.91
N ALA A 67 0.85 9.55 -7.53
CA ALA A 67 1.81 10.22 -6.67
C ALA A 67 2.25 11.56 -7.28
N TYR A 68 2.62 11.58 -8.56
CA TYR A 68 2.99 12.82 -9.26
C TYR A 68 1.87 13.86 -9.27
N CYS A 69 0.61 13.42 -9.43
CA CYS A 69 -0.56 14.31 -9.43
C CYS A 69 -0.86 14.92 -8.05
N PHE A 70 -0.64 14.18 -6.96
CA PHE A 70 -0.95 14.63 -5.60
C PHE A 70 0.24 15.34 -4.92
N ILE A 71 1.47 15.11 -5.37
CA ILE A 71 2.68 15.72 -4.80
C ILE A 71 3.02 17.08 -5.42
N ARG A 72 2.44 17.39 -6.59
CA ARG A 72 2.56 18.67 -7.28
C ARG A 72 1.46 19.62 -6.83
#